data_AF-A0A8I2CM37-F1
#
_entry.id   AF-A0A8I2CM37-F1
#
_cell.length_a   1.000
_cell.length_b   1.000
_cell.length_c   1.000
_cell.angle_alpha   90.00
_cell.angle_beta   90.00
_cell.angle_gamma   90.00
#
_symmetry.space_group_name_H-M   'P 1'
#
loop_
_entity.id
_entity.type
_entity.pdbx_description
1 polymer ?
#
loop_
_entity_poly.entity_id
_entity_poly.type
_entity_poly.pdbx_seq_one_letter_code
_entity_poly.pdbx_strand_id
1 'polypeptide(L)' 'MIEFADYTSMMKLRRAYNLGTRNKETRAAANLYEKLRKLKMLDQLKQEAITKRYKEAV' A
#
# COMPACT_ATOMS: atom_id res chain seq x y z
N MET A 1 -4.58 -14.45 -2.76
CA MET A 1 -4.43 -13.23 -1.93
C MET A 1 -3.90 -12.15 -2.86
N ILE A 2 -4.47 -10.94 -2.90
CA ILE A 2 -3.85 -9.85 -3.68
C ILE A 2 -2.63 -9.40 -2.89
N GLU A 3 -1.45 -9.71 -3.39
CA GLU A 3 -0.18 -9.23 -2.85
C GLU A 3 0.13 -7.88 -3.52
N PHE A 4 0.24 -6.82 -2.72
CA PHE A 4 0.64 -5.51 -3.23
C PHE A 4 2.17 -5.48 -3.27
N ALA A 5 2.75 -5.27 -4.45
CA ALA A 5 4.19 -5.34 -4.68
C ALA A 5 5.00 -4.30 -3.87
N ASP A 6 4.39 -3.16 -3.52
CA ASP A 6 5.00 -2.12 -2.69
C ASP A 6 3.96 -1.17 -2.06
N TYR A 7 4.40 -0.43 -1.04
CA TYR A 7 3.62 0.60 -0.33
C TYR A 7 2.98 1.62 -1.29
N THR A 8 3.71 2.00 -2.35
CA THR A 8 3.26 3.03 -3.30
C THR A 8 2.04 2.55 -4.10
N SER A 9 2.08 1.31 -4.56
CA SER A 9 1.01 0.66 -5.33
C SER A 9 -0.24 0.49 -4.47
N MET A 10 -0.10 0.07 -3.21
CA MET A 10 -1.20 0.04 -2.25
C MET A 10 -1.81 1.44 -2.06
N MET A 11 -0.98 2.47 -1.89
CA MET A 11 -1.46 3.85 -1.68
C MET A 11 -2.18 4.44 -2.90
N LYS A 12 -1.74 4.12 -4.14
CA LYS A 12 -2.45 4.51 -5.37
C LYS A 12 -3.85 3.91 -5.43
N LEU A 13 -3.98 2.61 -5.13
CA LEU A 13 -5.27 1.92 -5.14
C LEU A 13 -6.19 2.37 -4.01
N ARG A 14 -5.64 2.64 -2.81
CA ARG A 14 -6.40 3.26 -1.72
C ARG A 14 -6.91 4.64 -2.10
N ARG A 15 -6.11 5.45 -2.80
CA ARG A 15 -6.56 6.76 -3.30
C ARG A 15 -7.72 6.58 -4.28
N ALA A 16 -7.64 5.63 -5.22
CA ALA A 16 -8.74 5.32 -6.13
C ALA A 16 -10.00 4.86 -5.39
N TYR A 17 -9.87 4.04 -4.34
CA TYR A 17 -10.97 3.67 -3.45
C TYR A 17 -11.66 4.90 -2.84
N ASN A 18 -10.87 5.82 -2.27
CA ASN A 18 -11.37 7.04 -1.64
C ASN A 18 -12.04 7.99 -2.64
N LEU A 19 -11.63 7.96 -3.91
CA LEU A 19 -12.24 8.72 -5.00
C LEU A 19 -13.51 8.06 -5.58
N GLY A 20 -13.91 6.89 -5.05
CA GLY A 20 -15.16 6.24 -5.41
C GLY A 20 -15.03 4.99 -6.28
N THR A 21 -13.83 4.65 -6.76
CA THR A 21 -13.61 3.41 -7.52
C THR A 21 -13.59 2.22 -6.57
N ARG A 22 -14.68 1.45 -6.52
CA ARG A 22 -14.88 0.36 -5.53
C ARG A 22 -14.86 -1.04 -6.16
N ASN A 23 -13.77 -1.39 -6.83
CA ASN A 23 -13.52 -2.74 -7.36
C ASN A 23 -12.80 -3.65 -6.33
N LYS A 24 -12.47 -4.89 -6.70
CA LYS A 24 -11.81 -5.86 -5.80
C LYS A 24 -10.45 -5.38 -5.29
N GLU A 25 -9.63 -4.79 -6.16
CA GLU A 25 -8.26 -4.37 -5.85
C GLU A 25 -8.23 -3.15 -4.93
N THR A 26 -9.03 -2.13 -5.24
CA THR A 26 -9.18 -0.91 -4.44
C THR A 26 -9.73 -1.20 -3.04
N ARG A 27 -10.70 -2.13 -2.94
CA ARG A 27 -11.19 -2.63 -1.64
C ARG A 27 -10.11 -3.37 -0.86
N ALA A 28 -9.36 -4.26 -1.52
CA ALA A 28 -8.26 -4.96 -0.88
C ALA A 28 -7.18 -4.00 -0.37
N ALA A 29 -6.85 -2.96 -1.14
CA ALA A 29 -5.87 -1.94 -0.75
C ALA A 29 -6.34 -1.11 0.45
N ALA A 30 -7.62 -0.70 0.46
CA ALA A 30 -8.21 0.03 1.57
C ALA A 30 -8.22 -0.82 2.86
N ASN A 31 -8.64 -2.09 2.76
CA ASN A 31 -8.67 -3.02 3.89
C ASN A 31 -7.26 -3.31 4.43
N LEU A 32 -6.29 -3.53 3.55
CA LEU A 32 -4.91 -3.76 3.94
C LEU A 32 -4.33 -2.54 4.65
N TYR A 33 -4.56 -1.33 4.12
CA TYR A 33 -4.13 -0.10 4.76
C TYR A 33 -4.69 0.03 6.19
N GLU A 34 -5.99 -0.18 6.38
CA GLU A 34 -6.59 -0.08 7.71
C GLU A 34 -6.05 -1.14 8.68
N LYS A 35 -5.79 -2.36 8.21
CA LYS A 35 -5.15 -3.41 9.01
C LYS A 35 -3.75 -2.98 9.45
N LEU A 36 -2.91 -2.53 8.50
CA LEU A 36 -1.55 -2.09 8.78
C LEU A 36 -1.50 -0.86 9.70
N ARG A 37 -2.46 0.07 9.53
CA ARG A 37 -2.61 1.24 10.40
C ARG A 37 -2.88 0.83 11.85
N LYS A 38 -3.83 -0.08 12.06
CA LYS A 38 -4.18 -0.59 13.40
C LYS A 38 -3.01 -1.33 14.05
N LEU A 39 -2.21 -2.03 13.25
CA LEU A 39 -1.02 -2.73 13.72
C LEU A 39 0.22 -1.82 13.86
N LYS A 40 0.12 -0.52 13.51
CA LYS A 40 1.25 0.43 13.48
C LYS A 40 2.42 -0.02 12.58
N MET A 41 2.14 -0.82 11.56
CA MET A 41 3.15 -1.36 10.62
C MET A 41 3.29 -0.53 9.33
N LEU A 42 2.49 0.53 9.15
CA LEU A 42 2.54 1.36 7.94
C LEU A 42 3.91 2.04 7.75
N ASP A 43 4.51 2.53 8.83
CA ASP A 43 5.78 3.24 8.76
C ASP A 43 6.93 2.31 8.37
N GLN A 44 6.92 1.08 8.89
CA GLN A 44 7.88 0.05 8.49
C GLN A 44 7.77 -0.27 7.00
N LEU A 45 6.56 -0.51 6.50
CA LEU A 45 6.32 -0.81 5.09
C LEU A 45 6.74 0.35 4.17
N LYS A 46 6.52 1.60 4.62
CA LYS A 46 6.96 2.80 3.91
C LYS A 46 8.49 2.88 3.84
N GLN A 47 9.18 2.56 4.92
CA GLN A 47 10.66 2.55 4.95
C GLN A 47 11.22 1.47 4.02
N GLU A 48 10.70 0.24 4.08
CA GLU A 48 11.12 -0.85 3.20
C GLU A 48 10.96 -0.49 1.71
N ALA A 49 9.87 0.20 1.35
CA ALA A 49 9.65 0.68 -0.01
C ALA A 49 10.66 1.76 -0.43
N ILE A 50 11.03 2.68 0.46
CA ILE A 50 12.05 3.72 0.20
C ILE A 50 13.43 3.09 0.03
N THR A 51 13.81 2.19 0.94
CA THR A 51 15.12 1.52 0.91
C THR A 51 15.27 0.65 -0.34
N LYS A 52 14.23 -0.09 -0.73
CA LYS A 52 14.25 -0.88 -1.98
C LYS A 52 14.48 0.00 -3.20
N ARG A 53 13.76 1.12 -3.30
CA ARG A 53 13.92 2.08 -4.40
C ARG A 53 15.31 2.72 -4.43
N TYR A 54 15.91 2.97 -3.27
CA TYR A 54 17.29 3.47 -3.20
C TYR A 54 18.30 2.41 -3.68
N LYS A 55 18.14 1.14 -3.28
CA LYS A 55 19.01 0.04 -3.74
C LYS A 55 18.93 -0.24 -5.24
N GLU A 56 17.77 -0.05 -5.86
CA GLU A 56 17.60 -0.21 -7.31
C GLU A 56 18.19 0.97 -8.12
N ALA A 57 18.48 2.10 -7.47
CA ALA A 57 18.96 3.32 -8.12
C ALA A 57 20.48 3.56 -7.99
N VAL A 58 21.21 2.64 -7.32
CA VAL A 58 22.66 2.67 -7.10
C VAL A 58 23.29 1.49 -7.83
#